data_AF-A0A7G8HCA1-F1
#
_entry.id   AF-A0A7G8HCA1-F1
#
_cell.length_a   1.000
_cell.length_b   1.000
_cell.length_c   1.000
_cell.angle_alpha   90.00
_cell.angle_beta   90.00
_cell.angle_gamma   90.00
#
_symmetry.space_group_name_H-M   'P 1'
#
loop_
_entity.id
_entity.type
_entity.pdbx_description
1 polymer ?
#
loop_
_entity_poly.entity_id
_entity_poly.type
_entity_poly.pdbx_seq_one_letter_code
_entity_poly.pdbx_strand_id
1 'polypeptide(L)' 'MAFEAPPAEARECTSCGDIKPLNFFGLDSMECRNCEVLRRQHAEAQEADSETGD' A
#
# COMPACT_ATOMS: atom_id res chain seq x y z
N MET A 1 17.49 17.96 -29.33
CA MET A 1 16.29 18.00 -28.45
C MET A 1 16.58 17.13 -27.25
N ALA A 2 16.58 17.71 -26.04
CA ALA A 2 16.61 16.91 -24.82
C ALA A 2 15.20 16.36 -24.61
N PHE A 3 15.05 15.03 -24.67
CA PHE A 3 13.80 14.38 -24.30
C PHE A 3 13.75 14.37 -22.77
N GLU A 4 13.18 15.41 -22.16
CA GLU A 4 12.80 15.37 -20.76
C GLU A 4 11.69 14.33 -20.59
N ALA A 5 11.94 13.31 -19.77
CA ALA A 5 10.91 12.35 -19.41
C ALA A 5 9.79 13.10 -18.65
N PRO A 6 8.51 12.77 -18.90
CA PRO A 6 7.43 13.35 -18.13
C PRO A 6 7.64 13.06 -16.64
N PRO A 7 7.25 14.00 -15.76
CA PRO A 7 7.38 13.80 -14.32
C PRO A 7 6.69 12.49 -13.93
N ALA A 8 7.39 11.66 -13.15
CA ALA A 8 6.83 10.41 -12.68
C ALA A 8 5.56 10.70 -11.87
N GLU A 9 4.45 10.07 -12.24
CA GLU A 9 3.20 10.20 -11.51
C GLU A 9 3.41 9.74 -10.06
N ALA A 10 2.95 10.57 -9.12
CA ALA A 10 3.01 10.31 -7.70
C ALA A 10 1.64 10.58 -7.07
N ARG A 11 1.33 9.87 -5.98
CA ARG A 11 0.12 10.08 -5.20
C ARG A 11 0.42 10.05 -3.70
N GLU A 12 -0.46 10.63 -2.91
CA GLU A 12 -0.45 10.55 -1.45
C GLU A 12 -1.05 9.22 -0.97
N CYS A 13 -0.36 8.55 -0.06
CA CYS A 13 -0.85 7.35 0.61
C CYS A 13 -1.90 7.72 1.66
N THR A 14 -3.11 7.15 1.58
CA THR A 14 -4.19 7.44 2.53
C THR A 14 -3.93 6.96 3.95
N SER A 15 -2.99 6.03 4.14
CA SER A 15 -2.68 5.44 5.45
C SER A 15 -1.49 6.08 6.17
N CYS A 16 -0.47 6.54 5.44
CA CYS A 16 0.71 7.18 6.04
C CYS A 16 0.90 8.65 5.69
N GLY A 17 0.13 9.21 4.74
CA GLY A 17 0.22 10.60 4.31
C GLY A 17 1.43 10.94 3.43
N ASP A 18 2.28 9.95 3.09
CA ASP A 18 3.44 10.19 2.25
C ASP A 18 3.07 10.27 0.77
N ILE A 19 3.65 11.25 0.06
CA ILE A 19 3.62 11.32 -1.41
C ILE A 19 4.69 10.37 -1.95
N LYS A 20 4.27 9.36 -2.72
CA LYS A 20 5.17 8.37 -3.34
C LYS A 20 4.84 8.17 -4.82
N PRO A 21 5.81 7.73 -5.65
CA PRO A 21 5.56 7.36 -7.04
C PRO A 21 4.53 6.23 -7.16
N LEU A 22 3.76 6.19 -8.26
CA LEU A 22 2.74 5.15 -8.48
C LEU A 22 3.29 3.71 -8.42
N ASN A 23 4.60 3.51 -8.68
CA ASN A 23 5.27 2.21 -8.54
C ASN A 23 5.25 1.64 -7.12
N PHE A 24 5.01 2.48 -6.10
CA PHE A 24 4.86 2.08 -4.70
C PHE A 24 3.42 1.72 -4.31
N PHE A 25 2.49 1.78 -5.26
CA PHE A 25 1.08 1.44 -5.08
C PHE A 25 0.73 0.19 -5.90
N GLY A 26 -0.31 -0.54 -5.50
CA GLY A 26 -0.92 -1.57 -6.33
C GLY A 26 -1.72 -0.97 -7.49
N LEU A 27 -2.07 -1.79 -8.49
CA LEU A 27 -3.20 -1.47 -9.38
C LEU A 27 -4.41 -1.28 -8.47
N ASP A 28 -5.00 -0.08 -8.48
CA ASP A 28 -6.17 0.31 -7.70
C ASP A 28 -6.01 0.46 -6.17
N SER A 29 -4.80 0.39 -5.62
CA SER A 29 -4.59 0.66 -4.19
C SER A 29 -4.39 2.15 -3.91
N MET A 30 -5.12 2.71 -2.94
CA MET A 30 -4.89 4.06 -2.41
C MET A 30 -3.83 4.08 -1.29
N GLU A 31 -3.41 2.89 -0.85
CA GLU A 31 -2.35 2.70 0.14
C GLU A 31 -1.03 2.35 -0.56
N CYS A 32 0.09 2.80 -0.01
CA CYS A 32 1.38 2.30 -0.45
C CYS A 32 1.55 0.82 -0.06
N ARG A 33 2.39 0.08 -0.78
CA ARG A 33 2.64 -1.36 -0.54
C ARG A 33 3.04 -1.67 0.90
N ASN A 34 3.76 -0.79 1.59
CA ASN A 34 4.10 -0.99 3.00
C ASN A 34 2.86 -0.99 3.90
N CYS A 35 1.98 0.01 3.74
CA CYS A 35 0.74 0.08 4.50
C CYS A 35 -0.18 -1.10 4.18
N GLU A 36 -0.25 -1.49 2.91
CA GLU A 36 -1.04 -2.65 2.49
C GLU A 36 -0.53 -3.95 3.12
N VAL A 37 0.79 -4.17 3.18
CA VAL A 37 1.41 -5.34 3.84
C VAL A 37 1.12 -5.34 5.33
N LEU A 38 1.28 -4.20 6.01
CA LEU A 38 0.98 -4.09 7.44
C LEU A 38 -0.51 -4.39 7.71
N ARG A 39 -1.41 -3.86 6.88
CA ARG A 39 -2.85 -4.12 7.01
C ARG A 39 -3.18 -5.60 6.83
N ARG A 40 -2.55 -6.27 5.84
CA ARG A 40 -2.73 -7.72 5.61
C ARG A 40 -2.23 -8.55 6.80
N GLN A 41 -1.03 -8.25 7.31
CA GLN A 41 -0.48 -8.92 8.49
C GLN A 41 -1.39 -8.78 9.72
N HIS A 42 -1.98 -7.61 9.92
CA HIS A 42 -2.93 -7.38 11.01
C HIS A 42 -4.23 -8.16 10.81
N ALA A 43 -4.73 -8.31 9.58
CA ALA A 43 -5.91 -9.10 9.29
C ALA A 43 -5.68 -10.60 9.54
N GLU A 44 -4.55 -11.14 9.04
CA GLU A 44 -4.19 -12.56 9.21
C GLU A 44 -3.96 -12.92 10.69
N ALA A 45 -3.41 -12.00 11.49
CA ALA A 45 -3.20 -12.21 12.91
C ALA A 45 -4.51 -12.32 13.72
N GLN A 46 -5.64 -11.80 13.22
CA GLN A 46 -6.93 -11.91 13.91
C GLN A 46 -7.69 -13.20 13.58
N GLU A 47 -7.39 -13.84 12.45
CA GLU A 47 -8.08 -15.06 12.00
C GLU A 47 -7.56 -16.32 12.71
N ALA A 48 -6.30 -16.32 13.14
CA ALA A 48 -5.68 -17.44 13.88
C ALA A 48 -6.15 -17.58 15.34
N ASP A 49 -6.88 -16.62 15.89
CA ASP A 49 -7.39 -16.63 17.28
C ASP A 49 -8.84 -17.13 17.39
N SER A 50 -9.46 -17.55 16.28
CA SER A 50 -10.88 -17.98 16.25
C SER A 50 -11.09 -19.50 16.14
N GLU A 51 -10.04 -20.33 16.08
CA GLU A 51 -10.16 -21.80 15.88
C GLU A 51 -9.96 -22.65 17.15
N THR A 52 -10.22 -22.12 18.35
CA THR A 52 -10.26 -22.95 19.56
C THR A 52 -11.40 -22.50 20.48
N GLY A 53 -12.60 -23.00 20.20
CA GLY A 53 -13.79 -22.78 21.02
C GLY A 53 -14.77 -23.95 20.94
N ASP A 54 -14.61 -24.86 21.91
CA ASP A 54 -15.49 -25.96 22.38
C ASP A 54 -15.79 -27.16 21.45
#